data_AF-A0A0P1E1B3-F1
#
_entry.id   AF-A0A0P1E1B3-F1
#
_cell.length_a   1.000
_cell.length_b   1.000
_cell.length_c   1.000
_cell.angle_alpha   90.00
_cell.angle_beta   90.00
_cell.angle_gamma   90.00
#
_symmetry.space_group_name_H-M   'P 1'
#
loop_
_entity.id
_entity.type
_entity.pdbx_description
1 polymer ?
#
loop_
_entity_poly.entity_id
_entity_poly.type
_entity_poly.pdbx_seq_one_letter_code
_entity_poly.pdbx_strand_id
1 'polypeptide(L)'
;MTNSFDVKSSWVSVMDETKNPLKKYSLSTAHMLMQMLAWMWSAIFSLMVGSYFVFGVTALGHLLLIGGLFVTLAVFQKAEATDPEA
;
A
#
# COMPACT_ATOMS: atom_id res chain seq x y z
N MET A 1 11.50 -29.44 -17.26
CA MET A 1 10.66 -28.48 -16.52
C MET A 1 11.52 -27.80 -15.46
N THR A 2 12.37 -26.86 -15.86
CA THR A 2 13.10 -26.01 -14.91
C THR A 2 12.13 -24.90 -14.51
N ASN A 3 11.52 -25.03 -13.33
CA ASN A 3 10.83 -23.92 -12.68
C ASN A 3 11.91 -22.92 -12.26
N SER A 4 12.40 -22.13 -13.21
CA SER A 4 13.14 -20.92 -12.91
C SER A 4 12.16 -20.04 -12.14
N PHE A 5 12.35 -19.95 -10.81
CA PHE A 5 11.74 -18.94 -9.97
C PHE A 5 12.23 -17.58 -10.47
N ASP A 6 11.63 -17.12 -11.56
CA ASP A 6 11.87 -15.79 -12.06
C ASP A 6 11.23 -14.85 -11.06
N VAL A 7 12.07 -14.15 -10.30
CA VAL A 7 11.67 -13.15 -9.30
C VAL A 7 10.68 -12.16 -9.91
N LYS A 8 10.82 -11.86 -11.20
CA LYS A 8 9.88 -11.01 -11.95
C LYS A 8 8.48 -11.63 -12.01
N SER A 9 8.37 -12.92 -12.30
CA SER A 9 7.08 -13.61 -12.37
C SER A 9 6.38 -13.69 -11.00
N SER A 10 7.14 -13.96 -9.93
CA SER A 10 6.63 -13.95 -8.56
C SER A 10 6.20 -12.54 -8.12
N TRP A 11 7.01 -11.53 -8.41
CA TRP A 11 6.68 -10.14 -8.11
C TRP A 11 5.41 -9.70 -8.82
N VAL A 12 5.30 -10.01 -10.12
CA VAL A 12 4.11 -9.69 -10.92
C VAL A 12 2.88 -10.39 -10.35
N SER A 13 2.98 -11.63 -9.87
CA SER A 13 1.83 -12.32 -9.25
C SER A 13 1.29 -11.60 -7.99
N VAL A 14 2.17 -10.97 -7.20
CA VAL A 14 1.81 -10.34 -5.93
C VAL A 14 1.45 -8.86 -6.11
N MET A 15 2.22 -8.12 -6.90
CA MET A 15 2.15 -6.66 -6.99
C MET A 15 1.29 -6.14 -8.15
N ASP A 16 1.04 -6.95 -9.18
CA ASP A 16 0.19 -6.56 -10.30
C ASP A 16 -1.28 -6.57 -9.87
N GLU A 17 -1.94 -5.40 -9.92
CA GLU A 17 -3.35 -5.24 -9.56
C GLU A 17 -4.30 -6.10 -10.41
N THR A 18 -3.89 -6.50 -11.61
CA THR A 18 -4.70 -7.33 -12.52
C THR A 18 -4.58 -8.82 -12.22
N LYS A 19 -3.54 -9.23 -11.50
CA LYS A 19 -3.22 -10.64 -11.22
C LYS A 19 -3.32 -11.00 -9.75
N ASN A 20 -3.15 -10.03 -8.86
CA ASN A 20 -3.22 -10.27 -7.44
C ASN A 20 -4.64 -10.76 -7.02
N PRO A 21 -4.78 -11.44 -5.88
CA PRO A 21 -6.07 -11.93 -5.39
C PRO A 21 -7.12 -10.83 -5.12
N LEU A 22 -6.67 -9.58 -4.97
CA LEU A 22 -7.46 -8.38 -4.70
C LEU A 22 -7.96 -7.68 -5.98
N LYS A 23 -7.68 -8.21 -7.17
CA LYS A 23 -8.12 -7.67 -8.47
C LYS A 23 -9.63 -7.51 -8.65
N LYS A 24 -10.42 -8.17 -7.79
CA LYS A 24 -11.89 -8.09 -7.81
C LYS A 24 -12.42 -6.80 -7.17
N TYR A 25 -11.57 -6.07 -6.43
CA TYR A 25 -11.94 -4.84 -5.76
C TYR A 25 -11.61 -3.62 -6.63
N SER A 26 -12.24 -2.48 -6.32
CA SER A 26 -11.85 -1.21 -6.96
C SER A 26 -10.38 -0.89 -6.68
N LEU A 27 -9.72 -0.19 -7.59
CA LEU A 27 -8.29 0.17 -7.47
C LEU A 27 -7.98 0.85 -6.13
N SER A 28 -8.86 1.75 -5.67
CA SER A 28 -8.72 2.41 -4.37
C SER A 28 -8.76 1.42 -3.20
N THR A 29 -9.67 0.45 -3.23
CA THR A 29 -9.79 -0.58 -2.18
C THR A 29 -8.60 -1.53 -2.21
N ALA A 30 -8.21 -2.00 -3.41
CA ALA A 30 -7.07 -2.89 -3.58
C ALA A 30 -5.77 -2.23 -3.09
N HIS A 31 -5.56 -0.96 -3.40
CA HIS A 31 -4.41 -0.19 -2.93
C HIS A 31 -4.38 -0.09 -1.39
N MET A 32 -5.51 0.24 -0.75
CA MET A 32 -5.57 0.28 0.72
C MET A 32 -5.28 -1.07 1.38
N LEU A 33 -5.78 -2.17 0.80
CA LEU A 33 -5.54 -3.52 1.32
C LEU A 33 -4.07 -3.94 1.16
N MET A 34 -3.44 -3.62 0.03
CA MET A 34 -2.00 -3.83 -0.18
C MET A 34 -1.17 -3.02 0.85
N GLN A 35 -1.59 -1.79 1.16
CA GLN A 35 -0.95 -0.95 2.17
C GLN A 35 -1.08 -1.55 3.59
N MET A 36 -2.26 -2.09 3.92
CA MET A 36 -2.48 -2.77 5.21
C MET A 36 -1.64 -4.05 5.34
N LEU A 37 -1.51 -4.82 4.25
CA LEU A 37 -0.68 -6.02 4.22
C LEU A 37 0.80 -5.67 4.43
N ALA A 38 1.29 -4.60 3.80
CA ALA A 38 2.64 -4.09 4.03
C ALA A 38 2.84 -3.65 5.49
N TRP A 39 1.83 -3.00 6.09
CA TRP A 39 1.86 -2.58 7.49
C TRP A 39 1.90 -3.76 8.46
N MET A 40 1.12 -4.82 8.19
CA MET A 40 1.13 -6.06 8.95
C MET A 40 2.52 -6.72 8.95
N TRP A 41 3.15 -6.85 7.78
CA TRP A 41 4.49 -7.46 7.68
C TRP A 41 5.59 -6.62 8.33
N SER A 42 5.49 -5.29 8.24
CA SER A 42 6.39 -4.38 8.96
C SER A 42 6.28 -4.57 10.48
N ALA A 43 5.06 -4.71 11.00
CA ALA A 43 4.82 -4.99 12.41
C ALA A 43 5.47 -6.32 12.82
N ILE A 44 5.17 -7.41 12.11
CA ILE A 44 5.73 -8.75 12.41
C ILE A 44 7.27 -8.69 12.48
N PHE A 45 7.92 -8.03 11.52
CA PHE A 45 9.37 -7.90 11.51
C PHE A 45 9.90 -7.12 12.72
N SER A 46 9.24 -6.03 13.10
CA SER A 46 9.60 -5.29 14.32
C SER A 46 9.45 -6.13 15.59
N LEU A 47 8.33 -6.83 15.74
CA LEU A 47 8.06 -7.66 16.92
C LEU A 47 9.13 -8.76 17.02
N MET A 48 9.55 -9.35 15.89
CA MET A 48 10.63 -10.34 15.85
C MET A 48 11.99 -9.77 16.28
N VAL A 49 12.30 -8.53 15.92
CA VAL A 49 13.56 -7.86 16.31
C VAL A 49 13.52 -7.35 17.76
N GLY A 50 12.35 -7.37 18.42
CA GLY A 50 12.17 -6.96 19.81
C GLY A 50 12.10 -5.43 20.00
N SER A 51 11.97 -4.67 18.91
CA SER A 51 12.07 -3.21 18.91
C SER A 51 10.69 -2.54 18.81
N TYR A 52 9.79 -2.89 19.72
CA TYR A 52 8.39 -2.43 19.77
C TYR A 52 8.26 -0.90 19.83
N PHE A 53 9.14 -0.24 20.61
CA PHE A 53 9.09 1.21 20.79
C PHE A 53 9.51 1.97 19.52
N VAL A 54 10.62 1.57 18.89
CA VAL A 54 11.09 2.18 17.64
C VAL A 54 10.08 1.96 16.53
N PHE A 55 9.47 0.79 16.45
CA PHE A 55 8.41 0.54 15.49
C PHE A 55 7.15 1.34 15.75
N GLY A 56 6.73 1.51 17.00
CA GLY A 56 5.60 2.38 17.32
C GLY A 56 5.81 3.80 16.79
N VAL A 57 7.00 4.37 16.99
CA VAL A 57 7.35 5.71 16.50
C VAL A 57 7.41 5.75 14.97
N THR A 58 8.07 4.79 14.32
CA THR A 58 8.19 4.79 12.85
C THR A 58 6.87 4.48 12.16
N ALA A 59 6.03 3.60 12.71
CA ALA A 59 4.70 3.28 12.20
C ALA A 59 3.76 4.48 12.29
N LEU A 60 3.81 5.23 13.39
CA LEU A 60 3.04 6.48 13.53
C LEU A 60 3.49 7.52 12.49
N GLY A 61 4.80 7.66 12.28
CA GLY A 61 5.35 8.52 11.22
C GLY A 61 4.86 8.13 9.82
N HIS A 62 4.86 6.83 9.49
CA HIS A 62 4.34 6.35 8.21
C HIS A 62 2.84 6.63 8.04
N LEU A 63 2.03 6.42 9.08
CA LEU A 63 0.60 6.73 9.03
C LEU A 63 0.33 8.21 8.78
N LEU A 64 1.09 9.11 9.41
CA LEU A 64 0.95 10.55 9.18
C LEU A 64 1.33 10.94 7.74
N LEU A 65 2.41 10.39 7.20
CA LEU A 65 2.84 10.66 5.82
C LEU A 65 1.82 10.15 4.79
N ILE A 66 1.36 8.90 4.94
CA ILE A 66 0.37 8.31 4.04
C ILE A 66 -0.95 9.07 4.15
N GLY A 67 -1.40 9.39 5.38
CA GLY A 67 -2.61 10.18 5.62
C GLY A 67 -2.54 11.56 4.97
N GLY A 68 -1.42 12.26 5.10
CA GLY A 68 -1.19 13.55 4.45
C GLY A 68 -1.24 13.48 2.92
N LEU A 69 -0.70 12.41 2.33
CA LEU A 69 -0.78 12.17 0.89
C LEU A 69 -2.23 12.00 0.43
N PHE A 70 -3.03 11.19 1.13
CA PHE A 70 -4.45 10.99 0.80
C PHE A 70 -5.27 12.27 0.97
N VAL A 71 -5.01 13.06 2.02
CA VAL A 71 -5.67 14.37 2.19
C VAL A 71 -5.34 15.29 1.02
N THR A 72 -4.08 15.33 0.58
CA THR A 72 -3.67 16.14 -0.57
C THR A 72 -4.36 15.69 -1.87
N LEU A 73 -4.41 14.38 -2.13
CA LEU A 73 -5.14 13.83 -3.28
C LEU A 73 -6.64 14.14 -3.21
N ALA A 74 -7.25 14.07 -2.03
CA ALA A 74 -8.67 14.40 -1.85
C ALA A 74 -8.93 15.89 -2.12
N VAL A 75 -8.02 16.78 -1.72
CA VAL A 75 -8.09 18.21 -2.04
C VAL A 75 -7.96 18.44 -3.55
N PHE A 76 -7.03 17.77 -4.22
CA PHE A 76 -6.86 17.88 -5.67
C PHE A 76 -8.09 17.38 -6.44
N GLN A 77 -8.63 16.22 -6.06
CA GLN A 77 -9.86 15.70 -6.66
C GLN A 77 -11.05 16.64 -6.45
N LYS A 78 -11.13 17.31 -5.29
CA LYS A 78 -12.17 18.31 -5.03
C LYS A 78 -11.98 19.57 -5.87
N ALA A 79 -10.74 20.00 -6.09
CA ALA A 79 -10.44 21.13 -6.95
C ALA A 79 -10.82 20.83 -8.41
N GLU A 80 -10.39 19.70 -8.96
CA GLU A 80 -10.74 19.26 -10.32
C GLU A 80 -12.27 19.11 -10.51
N ALA A 81 -12.98 18.54 -9.53
CA ALA A 81 -14.43 18.38 -9.61
C ALA A 81 -15.24 19.69 -9.52
N THR A 82 -14.61 20.80 -9.12
CA THR A 82 -15.27 22.10 -8.97
C THR A 82 -15.00 23.03 -10.16
N ASP A 83 -14.09 22.68 -11.06
CA ASP A 83 -13.87 23.43 -12.31
C ASP A 83 -14.97 23.10 -13.35
N PRO A 84 -15.80 24.08 -13.76
CA PRO A 84 -16.92 23.85 -14.66
C PRO A 84 -16.54 23.70 -16.16
N GLU A 85 -15.25 23.54 -16.49
CA GLU A 85 -14.74 23.49 -17.87
C GLU A 85 -13.85 22.27 -18.18
N ALA A 86 -13.94 21.18 -17.40
CA ALA A 86 -13.29 19.90 -17.68
C ALA A 86 -14.26 18.85 -18.25
#